data_AF-M5P0Z5-F1
#
_entry.id   AF-M5P0Z5-F1
#
_cell.length_a   1.000
_cell.length_b   1.000
_cell.length_c   1.000
_cell.angle_alpha   90.00
_cell.angle_beta   90.00
_cell.angle_gamma   90.00
#
_symmetry.space_group_name_H-M   'P 1'
#
loop_
_entity.id
_entity.type
_entity.pdbx_description
1 polymer ?
#
loop_
_entity_poly.entity_id
_entity_poly.type
_entity_poly.pdbx_seq_one_letter_code
_entity_poly.pdbx_strand_id
1 'polypeptide(L)'
;MTITGKSVIGFFLILFGISLFFGGGQIGGLIAGAIGAVLLCYGIKKWKEGRQIASVLLVIIGIMFLGGALPFLIGIALAAVMIYFGWTMIKQGGKKEENVYSPESSEPSTARYDTGFDAEWEDFLKKNK
;
A
#
# COMPACT_ATOMS: atom_id res chain seq x y z
N MET A 1 -16.58 14.61 21.61
CA MET A 1 -16.16 13.77 20.46
C MET A 1 -15.48 12.53 21.01
N THR A 2 -16.12 11.37 20.98
CA THR A 2 -15.54 10.12 21.50
C THR A 2 -14.54 9.57 20.49
N ILE A 3 -13.26 9.90 20.67
CA ILE A 3 -12.18 9.35 19.85
C ILE A 3 -12.11 7.85 20.14
N THR A 4 -12.69 7.04 19.26
CA THR A 4 -12.59 5.58 19.30
C THR A 4 -11.16 5.17 18.96
N GLY A 5 -10.61 4.15 19.63
CA GLY A 5 -9.24 3.68 19.37
C GLY A 5 -8.97 3.33 17.90
N LYS A 6 -10.02 2.94 17.15
CA LYS A 6 -9.98 2.74 15.70
C LYS A 6 -9.65 4.01 14.92
N SER A 7 -10.14 5.17 15.38
CA SER A 7 -9.87 6.48 14.79
C SER A 7 -8.43 6.93 15.02
N VAL A 8 -7.87 6.65 16.20
CA VAL A 8 -6.44 6.91 16.51
C VAL A 8 -5.54 6.10 15.59
N ILE A 9 -5.85 4.81 15.42
CA ILE A 9 -5.09 3.92 14.54
C ILE A 9 -5.18 4.38 13.08
N GLY A 10 -6.36 4.78 12.62
CA GLY A 10 -6.55 5.33 11.28
C GLY A 10 -5.77 6.62 11.05
N PHE A 11 -5.71 7.51 12.04
CA PHE A 11 -4.92 8.74 11.96
C PHE A 11 -3.42 8.46 11.78
N PHE A 12 -2.86 7.55 12.57
CA PHE A 12 -1.45 7.14 12.41
C PHE A 12 -1.20 6.45 11.07
N LEU A 13 -2.16 5.66 10.56
CA LEU A 13 -2.06 5.01 9.26
C LEU A 13 -2.02 6.02 8.10
N ILE A 14 -2.85 7.08 8.16
CA ILE A 14 -2.82 8.17 7.17
C ILE A 14 -1.52 8.95 7.24
N LEU A 15 -1.06 9.31 8.46
CA LEU A 15 0.21 10.00 8.66
C LEU A 15 1.38 9.18 8.08
N PHE A 16 1.32 7.86 8.27
CA PHE A 16 2.29 6.91 7.75
C PHE A 16 2.21 6.76 6.23
N GLY A 17 1.01 6.67 5.65
CA GLY A 17 0.83 6.63 4.19
C GLY A 17 1.36 7.87 3.49
N ILE A 18 1.13 9.06 4.09
CA ILE A 18 1.72 10.32 3.64
C ILE A 18 3.26 10.25 3.75
N SER A 19 3.80 9.79 4.89
CA SER A 19 5.25 9.61 5.07
C SER A 19 5.85 8.69 4.00
N LEU A 20 5.16 7.62 3.61
CA LEU A 20 5.59 6.70 2.57
C LEU A 20 5.54 7.32 1.16
N PHE A 21 4.48 8.08 0.87
CA PHE A 21 4.31 8.80 -0.41
C PHE A 21 5.38 9.89 -0.60
N PHE A 22 5.77 10.56 0.48
CA PHE A 22 6.88 11.53 0.51
C PHE A 22 8.22 10.89 0.93
N GLY A 23 8.28 9.56 1.02
CA GLY A 23 9.33 8.76 1.67
C GLY A 23 10.67 8.68 0.96
N GLY A 24 10.77 9.24 -0.26
CA GLY A 24 12.05 9.41 -0.95
C GLY A 24 12.83 10.66 -0.53
N GLY A 25 12.24 11.58 0.23
CA GLY A 25 12.84 12.86 0.60
C GLY A 25 12.83 13.18 2.10
N GLN A 26 13.50 14.28 2.48
CA GLN A 26 13.66 14.74 3.87
C GLN A 26 12.33 14.81 4.66
N ILE A 27 11.21 15.05 3.99
CA ILE A 27 9.89 15.22 4.62
C ILE A 27 9.30 13.89 5.12
N GLY A 28 9.45 12.80 4.36
CA GLY A 28 8.96 11.48 4.79
C GLY A 28 9.68 10.97 6.03
N GLY A 29 11.00 11.20 6.09
CA GLY A 29 11.85 10.92 7.24
C GLY A 29 11.52 11.77 8.47
N LEU A 30 11.12 13.04 8.30
CA LEU A 30 10.69 13.90 9.41
C LEU A 30 9.41 13.40 10.07
N ILE A 31 8.43 12.91 9.29
CA ILE A 31 7.19 12.37 9.86
C ILE A 31 7.46 11.08 10.62
N ALA A 32 8.23 10.15 10.04
CA ALA A 32 8.64 8.92 10.71
C ALA A 32 9.46 9.22 11.98
N GLY A 33 10.36 10.21 11.92
CA GLY A 33 11.14 10.68 13.06
C GLY A 33 10.27 11.30 14.16
N ALA A 34 9.26 12.09 13.80
CA ALA A 34 8.31 12.65 14.78
C ALA A 34 7.51 11.55 15.48
N ILE A 35 7.03 10.55 14.74
CA ILE A 35 6.35 9.38 15.32
C ILE A 35 7.29 8.62 16.27
N GLY A 36 8.53 8.37 15.84
CA GLY A 36 9.56 7.73 16.67
C GLY A 36 9.85 8.49 17.95
N ALA A 37 9.99 9.83 17.87
CA ALA A 37 10.23 10.69 19.03
C ALA A 37 9.05 10.65 20.03
N VAL A 38 7.81 10.67 19.54
CA VAL A 38 6.61 10.55 20.39
C VAL A 38 6.57 9.19 21.09
N LEU A 39 6.90 8.10 20.37
CA LEU A 39 6.98 6.75 20.93
C LEU A 39 8.03 6.65 22.04
N LEU A 40 9.20 7.26 21.86
CA LEU A 40 10.24 7.33 22.89
C LEU A 40 9.75 8.08 24.13
N CYS A 41 9.18 9.27 23.96
CA CYS A 41 8.63 10.07 25.06
C CYS A 41 7.56 9.30 25.85
N TYR A 42 6.65 8.61 25.15
CA TYR A 42 5.63 7.76 25.78
C TYR A 42 6.24 6.53 26.47
N GLY A 43 7.25 5.92 25.88
CA GLY A 43 8.00 4.81 26.47
C GLY A 43 8.62 5.21 27.81
N ILE A 44 9.32 6.34 27.86
CA ILE A 44 9.92 6.88 29.09
C ILE A 44 8.84 7.20 30.14
N LYS A 45 7.71 7.77 29.72
CA LYS A 45 6.58 8.03 30.62
C LYS A 45 6.02 6.74 31.23
N LYS A 46 5.86 5.68 30.41
CA LYS A 46 5.38 4.36 30.87
C LYS A 46 6.37 3.65 31.80
N TRP A 47 7.67 3.90 31.66
CA TRP A 47 8.68 3.40 32.59
C TRP A 47 8.43 3.91 34.00
N LYS A 48 8.15 5.22 34.15
CA LYS A 48 7.86 5.86 35.43
C LYS A 48 6.55 5.38 36.06
N GLU A 49 5.60 4.90 35.26
CA GLU A 49 4.34 4.32 35.72
C GLU A 49 4.47 2.84 36.12
N GLY A 50 5.68 2.29 36.25
CA GLY A 50 5.93 0.90 36.63
C GLY A 50 5.66 -0.13 35.52
N ARG A 51 5.32 0.31 34.31
CA ARG A 51 5.04 -0.56 33.15
C ARG A 51 6.30 -0.79 32.31
N GLN A 52 7.27 -1.48 32.90
CA GLN A 52 8.60 -1.67 32.32
C GLN A 52 8.56 -2.43 30.98
N ILE A 53 7.79 -3.52 30.88
CA ILE A 53 7.71 -4.31 29.63
C ILE A 53 7.16 -3.46 28.47
N ALA A 54 6.04 -2.74 28.70
CA ALA A 54 5.45 -1.89 27.69
C ALA A 54 6.37 -0.72 27.31
N SER A 55 7.12 -0.18 28.27
CA SER A 55 8.10 0.87 28.04
C SER A 55 9.25 0.39 27.15
N VAL A 56 9.85 -0.77 27.44
CA VAL A 56 10.92 -1.36 26.61
C VAL A 56 10.43 -1.56 25.18
N LEU A 57 9.22 -2.10 25.01
CA LEU A 57 8.63 -2.32 23.69
C LEU A 57 8.49 -1.00 22.92
N LEU A 58 7.93 0.03 23.56
CA LEU A 58 7.74 1.35 22.95
C LEU A 58 9.07 2.02 22.58
N VAL A 59 10.10 1.86 23.43
CA VAL A 59 11.44 2.41 23.16
C VAL A 59 12.08 1.72 21.96
N ILE A 60 12.05 0.38 21.90
CA ILE A 60 12.59 -0.38 20.76
C ILE A 60 11.89 0.03 19.47
N ILE A 61 10.55 0.06 19.47
CA ILE A 61 9.76 0.46 18.29
C ILE A 61 10.09 1.92 17.90
N GLY A 62 10.24 2.83 18.86
CA GLY A 62 10.62 4.22 18.62
C GLY A 62 11.99 4.36 17.95
N ILE A 63 13.00 3.62 18.42
CA ILE A 63 14.35 3.58 17.81
C ILE A 63 14.28 3.04 16.39
N MET A 64 13.54 1.96 16.15
CA MET A 64 13.38 1.38 14.81
C MET A 64 12.65 2.32 13.85
N PHE A 65 11.75 3.17 14.34
CA PHE A 65 11.12 4.24 13.55
C PHE A 65 12.11 5.36 13.19
N LEU A 66 12.93 5.79 14.15
CA LEU A 66 13.95 6.83 13.93
C LEU A 66 15.04 6.36 12.96
N GLY A 67 15.46 5.11 13.06
CA GLY A 67 16.42 4.50 12.13
C GLY A 67 15.82 4.18 10.75
N GLY A 68 14.54 4.44 10.52
CA GLY A 68 13.86 4.17 9.25
C GLY A 68 13.61 2.70 8.93
N ALA A 69 14.11 1.76 9.75
CA ALA A 69 13.98 0.32 9.53
C ALA A 69 12.52 -0.15 9.52
N LEU A 70 11.70 0.34 10.45
CA LEU A 70 10.29 -0.07 10.56
C LEU A 70 9.44 0.49 9.40
N PRO A 71 9.53 1.80 9.05
CA PRO A 71 8.90 2.33 7.83
C PRO A 71 9.34 1.59 6.56
N PHE A 72 10.62 1.26 6.44
CA PHE A 72 11.16 0.52 5.31
C PHE A 72 10.58 -0.90 5.18
N LEU A 73 10.54 -1.66 6.28
CA LEU A 73 9.97 -3.01 6.28
C LEU A 73 8.47 -3.02 5.93
N ILE A 74 7.71 -2.05 6.45
CA ILE A 74 6.29 -1.91 6.09
C ILE A 74 6.14 -1.54 4.62
N GLY A 75 7.00 -0.66 4.10
CA GLY A 75 7.02 -0.31 2.67
C GLY A 75 7.29 -1.52 1.78
N ILE A 76 8.25 -2.39 2.15
CA ILE A 76 8.52 -3.65 1.45
C ILE A 76 7.31 -4.56 1.49
N ALA A 77 6.68 -4.74 2.65
CA ALA A 77 5.52 -5.61 2.79
C ALA A 77 4.34 -5.11 1.91
N LEU A 78 4.09 -3.80 1.91
CA LEU A 78 3.07 -3.18 1.07
C LEU A 78 3.39 -3.37 -0.43
N ALA A 79 4.64 -3.15 -0.82
CA ALA A 79 5.10 -3.36 -2.19
C ALA A 79 4.92 -4.82 -2.63
N ALA A 80 5.26 -5.79 -1.78
CA ALA A 80 5.07 -7.21 -2.06
C ALA A 80 3.59 -7.56 -2.28
N VAL A 81 2.68 -7.00 -1.46
CA VAL A 81 1.23 -7.17 -1.63
C VAL A 81 0.75 -6.56 -2.95
N MET A 82 1.20 -5.35 -3.31
CA MET A 82 0.84 -4.71 -4.58
C MET A 82 1.37 -5.49 -5.78
N ILE A 83 2.61 -6.00 -5.73
CA ILE A 83 3.19 -6.83 -6.79
C ILE A 83 2.38 -8.12 -6.93
N TYR A 84 2.06 -8.79 -5.82
CA TYR A 84 1.24 -9.99 -5.85
C TYR A 84 -0.14 -9.72 -6.47
N PHE A 85 -0.80 -8.65 -6.03
CA PHE A 85 -2.12 -8.28 -6.54
C PHE A 85 -2.08 -7.91 -8.04
N GLY A 86 -1.08 -7.12 -8.45
CA GLY A 86 -0.84 -6.79 -9.86
C GLY A 86 -0.56 -8.03 -10.71
N TRP A 87 0.27 -8.94 -10.22
CA TRP A 87 0.53 -10.23 -10.86
C TRP A 87 -0.72 -11.08 -10.98
N THR A 88 -1.55 -11.15 -9.92
CA THR A 88 -2.82 -11.88 -9.99
C THR A 88 -3.80 -11.25 -10.98
N MET A 89 -3.84 -9.93 -11.12
CA MET A 89 -4.69 -9.27 -12.13
C MET A 89 -4.21 -9.58 -13.56
N ILE A 90 -2.91 -9.53 -13.83
CA ILE A 90 -2.33 -9.93 -15.13
C ILE A 90 -2.68 -11.41 -15.43
N LYS A 91 -2.61 -12.28 -14.42
CA LYS A 91 -2.87 -13.73 -14.57
C LYS A 91 -4.36 -14.08 -14.66
N GLN A 92 -5.24 -13.30 -14.03
CA GLN A 92 -6.69 -13.44 -14.09
C GLN A 92 -7.29 -12.86 -15.37
N GLY A 93 -6.68 -11.82 -15.95
CA GLY A 93 -7.02 -11.34 -17.30
C GLY A 93 -6.81 -12.39 -18.40
N GLY A 94 -6.04 -13.45 -18.13
CA GLY A 94 -5.88 -14.60 -19.03
C GLY A 94 -6.71 -15.83 -18.68
N LYS A 95 -7.41 -15.86 -17.54
CA LYS A 95 -8.17 -17.04 -17.07
C LYS A 95 -9.43 -16.66 -16.29
N LYS A 96 -10.50 -16.39 -17.03
CA LYS A 96 -11.92 -16.77 -16.81
C LYS A 96 -12.89 -15.62 -17.14
N GLU A 97 -13.46 -15.71 -18.33
CA GLU A 97 -14.92 -15.66 -18.47
C GLU A 97 -15.36 -17.04 -18.98
N GLU A 98 -15.42 -18.03 -18.10
CA GLU A 98 -16.11 -19.27 -18.41
C GLU A 98 -16.79 -19.78 -17.13
N ASN A 99 -18.11 -19.93 -17.22
CA ASN A 99 -19.10 -20.40 -16.25
C ASN A 99 -19.92 -19.32 -15.51
N VAL A 100 -20.88 -18.75 -16.23
CA VAL A 100 -22.26 -18.59 -15.71
C VAL A 100 -23.20 -19.18 -16.75
N TYR A 101 -23.88 -20.26 -16.38
CA TYR A 101 -24.85 -20.98 -17.20
C TYR A 101 -26.13 -20.14 -17.35
N SER A 102 -26.51 -19.82 -18.59
CA SER A 102 -27.89 -19.54 -18.97
C SER A 102 -28.11 -20.15 -20.36
N PRO A 103 -29.05 -21.10 -20.54
CA PRO A 103 -29.39 -21.62 -21.85
C PRO A 103 -30.29 -20.60 -22.56
N GLU A 104 -30.13 -20.50 -23.88
CA GLU A 104 -31.16 -20.11 -24.88
C GLU A 104 -30.62 -19.15 -25.95
N SER A 105 -30.43 -19.74 -27.14
CA SER A 105 -30.48 -19.16 -28.48
C SER A 105 -29.77 -17.83 -28.75
N SER A 106 -28.65 -17.86 -29.48
CA SER A 106 -28.43 -17.17 -30.77
C SER A 106 -26.96 -17.25 -31.21
N GLU A 107 -26.77 -17.20 -32.53
CA GLU A 107 -25.56 -17.43 -33.35
C GLU A 107 -24.28 -16.67 -32.92
N PRO A 108 -23.07 -17.09 -33.38
CA PRO A 108 -21.82 -16.53 -32.90
C PRO A 108 -21.57 -15.14 -33.49
N SER A 109 -21.93 -14.08 -32.77
CA SER A 109 -21.45 -12.75 -33.09
C SER A 109 -19.99 -12.64 -32.67
N THR A 110 -19.11 -12.54 -33.66
CA THR A 110 -17.70 -12.16 -33.53
C THR A 110 -17.53 -10.98 -32.58
N ALA A 111 -17.17 -11.25 -31.31
CA ALA A 111 -16.79 -10.24 -30.35
C ALA A 111 -15.44 -9.65 -30.79
N ARG A 112 -15.52 -8.46 -31.38
CA ARG A 112 -14.39 -7.58 -31.68
C ARG A 112 -13.80 -7.13 -30.35
N TYR A 113 -12.76 -7.83 -29.88
CA TYR A 113 -11.96 -7.36 -28.76
C TYR A 113 -11.27 -6.06 -29.17
N ASP A 114 -11.46 -5.01 -28.38
CA ASP A 114 -10.89 -3.68 -28.57
C ASP A 114 -9.35 -3.73 -28.68
N THR A 115 -8.88 -3.54 -29.91
CA THR A 115 -7.49 -3.39 -30.33
C THR A 115 -7.00 -1.95 -30.12
N GLY A 116 -7.20 -1.38 -28.93
CA GLY A 116 -7.06 0.07 -28.72
C GLY A 116 -5.64 0.61 -28.94
N PHE A 117 -4.60 -0.07 -28.43
CA PHE A 117 -3.23 0.44 -28.53
C PHE A 117 -2.51 -0.05 -29.80
N ASP A 118 -2.62 -1.34 -30.11
CA ASP A 118 -1.88 -1.93 -31.24
C ASP A 118 -2.40 -1.45 -32.60
N ALA A 119 -3.71 -1.20 -32.73
CA ALA A 119 -4.25 -0.68 -33.98
C ALA A 119 -3.86 0.79 -34.21
N GLU A 120 -3.86 1.62 -33.16
CA GLU A 120 -3.40 3.01 -33.26
C GLU A 120 -1.90 3.08 -33.57
N TRP A 121 -1.11 2.15 -33.04
CA TRP A 121 0.32 2.06 -33.30
C TRP A 121 0.64 1.68 -34.74
N GLU A 122 -0.10 0.72 -35.31
CA GLU A 122 0.06 0.35 -36.72
C GLU A 122 -0.29 1.49 -37.68
N ASP A 123 -1.34 2.27 -37.39
CA ASP A 123 -1.74 3.40 -38.22
C ASP A 123 -0.71 4.55 -38.15
N PHE A 124 -0.07 4.76 -37.00
CA PHE A 124 1.02 5.73 -36.86
C PHE A 124 2.26 5.36 -37.69
N LEU A 125 2.63 4.07 -37.72
CA LEU A 125 3.77 3.58 -38.50
C LEU A 125 3.52 3.65 -40.01
N LYS A 126 2.29 3.42 -40.46
CA LYS A 126 1.91 3.50 -41.88
C LYS A 126 1.86 4.95 -42.39
N LYS A 127 1.58 5.92 -41.52
CA LYS A 127 1.48 7.35 -41.89
C LYS A 127 2.82 8.06 -42.05
N ASN A 128 3.90 7.53 -41.47
CA ASN A 128 5.26 8.12 -41.51
C ASN A 128 6.22 7.37 -42.44
N LYS A 129 5.69 6.69 -43.46
CA LYS A 129 6.45 6.06 -44.54
C LYS A 129 6.08 6.71 -45.86
#